data_AF-A0A2D5B9Z7-F1
#
_entry.id   AF-A0A2D5B9Z7-F1
#
_cell.length_a   1.000
_cell.length_b   1.000
_cell.length_c   1.000
_cell.angle_alpha   90.00
_cell.angle_beta   90.00
_cell.angle_gamma   90.00
#
_symmetry.space_group_name_H-M   'P 1'
#
loop_
_entity.id
_entity.type
_entity.pdbx_description
1 polymer ?
#
loop_
_entity_poly.entity_id
_entity_poly.type
_entity_poly.pdbx_seq_one_letter_code
_entity_poly.pdbx_strand_id
1 'polypeptide(L)'
;MFATHISASTNTNCLEIVELTPDPSFVSSGMNDQGMIVGTWNNQMAVHVDGQLEVITTLQQSEGGVINESGQAVGTGSVGVGLDDRLIRRNADGSVQIIAIVTGSGGWSYLTGMNESGSIVGNYSKGSGSSQWTAFMWTEDAGLEFIAPDLDFSYITAIDADGRACGYVQGNETFTAATWTDGVMTTYEHLQDMDGFSRAVAFADDGRILMSARPDDAFIYFWYDQQSGERQDVHEFPSQSFSILNTVSGNGNVAFSWSDGSGTPHAGRWTPESGFEQFTFDPLETITFDATGINDDGLVIGTTFDSPLFTRRAKIWRPSTLPTTLETGIETIFDSSIARFINRSGQIQVDTTFAILLLDPRCLGDVDGDGAVGVEDLLQVVADWGTDGDGPCGSDGNDDGTVGVDDLLDVIANWNGCG
;
A
#
# COMPACT_ATOMS: atom_id res chain seq x y z
N MET A 1 -27.24 3.98 16.98
CA MET A 1 -28.26 2.91 17.14
C MET A 1 -28.28 2.21 15.78
N PHE A 2 -27.57 1.11 15.53
CA PHE A 2 -27.17 -0.02 16.37
C PHE A 2 -25.66 -0.28 16.24
N ALA A 3 -24.95 -0.50 17.35
CA ALA A 3 -23.70 -1.24 17.31
C ALA A 3 -24.10 -2.73 17.30
N THR A 4 -24.23 -3.30 16.12
CA THR A 4 -24.35 -4.75 15.97
C THR A 4 -22.95 -5.29 16.17
N HIS A 5 -22.70 -5.97 17.29
CA HIS A 5 -21.54 -6.85 17.41
C HIS A 5 -21.54 -7.76 16.20
N ILE A 6 -20.53 -7.62 15.33
CA ILE A 6 -20.23 -8.61 14.31
C ILE A 6 -19.80 -9.85 15.10
N SER A 7 -20.74 -10.76 15.35
CA SER A 7 -20.40 -12.07 15.90
C SER A 7 -19.55 -12.77 14.85
N ALA A 8 -18.37 -13.24 15.23
CA ALA A 8 -17.48 -14.04 14.41
C ALA A 8 -18.24 -15.16 13.69
N SER A 9 -18.69 -14.89 12.46
CA SER A 9 -19.16 -15.91 11.54
C SER A 9 -17.91 -16.50 10.89
N THR A 10 -17.75 -17.82 11.01
CA THR A 10 -16.82 -18.70 10.25
C THR A 10 -15.83 -17.91 9.40
N ASN A 11 -14.76 -17.45 10.04
CA ASN A 11 -13.78 -16.59 9.43
C ASN A 11 -12.86 -17.43 8.57
N THR A 12 -13.23 -17.66 7.31
CA THR A 12 -12.43 -18.45 6.35
C THR A 12 -11.14 -17.75 5.93
N ASN A 13 -10.87 -16.53 6.44
CA ASN A 13 -9.70 -15.73 6.07
C ASN A 13 -8.74 -15.45 7.23
N CYS A 14 -9.01 -15.92 8.43
CA CYS A 14 -8.15 -15.75 9.61
C CYS A 14 -7.92 -14.29 9.96
N LEU A 15 -8.98 -13.48 10.00
CA LEU A 15 -8.88 -12.04 10.26
C LEU A 15 -9.78 -11.57 11.42
N GLU A 16 -9.22 -11.10 12.54
CA GLU A 16 -10.01 -10.39 13.54
C GLU A 16 -10.45 -9.01 13.01
N ILE A 17 -11.72 -8.63 13.25
CA ILE A 17 -12.28 -7.37 12.75
C ILE A 17 -12.28 -6.34 13.87
N VAL A 18 -11.49 -5.29 13.72
CA VAL A 18 -11.53 -4.09 14.57
C VAL A 18 -12.22 -2.96 13.80
N GLU A 19 -13.38 -2.53 14.29
CA GLU A 19 -14.07 -1.35 13.73
C GLU A 19 -13.37 -0.08 14.23
N LEU A 20 -12.71 0.63 13.32
CA LEU A 20 -11.94 1.84 13.66
C LEU A 20 -12.84 3.05 13.83
N THR A 21 -13.84 3.19 12.96
CA THR A 21 -14.84 4.26 13.02
C THR A 21 -16.11 3.87 12.26
N PRO A 22 -17.31 4.17 12.81
CA PRO A 22 -18.58 4.06 12.10
C PRO A 22 -18.83 5.25 11.14
N ASP A 23 -17.81 6.04 10.80
CA ASP A 23 -17.95 7.23 9.95
C ASP A 23 -17.24 7.05 8.60
N PRO A 24 -17.99 6.81 7.50
CA PRO A 24 -17.44 6.60 6.17
C PRO A 24 -16.92 7.89 5.51
N SER A 25 -16.98 9.05 6.20
CA SER A 25 -16.40 10.30 5.69
C SER A 25 -14.88 10.41 5.92
N PHE A 26 -14.29 9.49 6.70
CA PHE A 26 -12.83 9.41 6.81
C PHE A 26 -12.26 8.77 5.53
N VAL A 27 -11.27 9.43 4.93
CA VAL A 27 -10.54 8.91 3.76
C VAL A 27 -9.10 8.69 4.18
N SER A 28 -8.70 7.43 4.28
CA SER A 28 -7.34 7.02 4.64
C SER A 28 -6.33 7.34 3.52
N SER A 29 -5.13 7.75 3.88
CA SER A 29 -4.04 8.06 2.96
C SER A 29 -2.75 7.28 3.25
N GLY A 30 -2.60 6.70 4.43
CA GLY A 30 -1.47 5.82 4.78
C GLY A 30 -1.71 5.04 6.06
N MET A 31 -0.98 3.93 6.21
CA MET A 31 -1.00 3.03 7.36
C MET A 31 0.44 2.58 7.67
N ASN A 32 0.79 2.44 8.95
CA ASN A 32 2.08 1.91 9.40
C ASN A 32 1.97 0.46 9.92
N ASP A 33 3.08 -0.18 10.28
CA ASP A 33 3.15 -1.55 10.79
C ASP A 33 2.52 -1.73 12.19
N GLN A 34 2.25 -0.62 12.89
CA GLN A 34 1.50 -0.63 14.16
C GLN A 34 -0.03 -0.53 13.97
N GLY A 35 -0.51 -0.46 12.72
CA GLY A 35 -1.93 -0.30 12.41
C GLY A 35 -2.46 1.12 12.62
N MET A 36 -1.58 2.11 12.84
CA MET A 36 -1.98 3.52 12.87
C MET A 36 -2.30 4.00 11.45
N ILE A 37 -3.38 4.75 11.30
CA ILE A 37 -3.84 5.20 9.98
C ILE A 37 -3.94 6.72 9.96
N VAL A 38 -3.30 7.35 8.98
CA VAL A 38 -3.48 8.78 8.68
C VAL A 38 -4.49 8.95 7.55
N GLY A 39 -5.25 10.03 7.60
CA GLY A 39 -6.21 10.36 6.56
C GLY A 39 -6.86 11.72 6.76
N THR A 40 -7.99 11.90 6.09
CA THR A 40 -8.75 13.15 6.10
C THR A 40 -10.16 12.89 6.57
N TRP A 41 -10.63 13.69 7.53
CA TRP A 41 -12.00 13.66 8.04
C TRP A 41 -12.55 15.08 8.15
N ASN A 42 -13.71 15.33 7.54
CA ASN A 42 -14.36 16.66 7.55
C ASN A 42 -13.41 17.81 7.14
N ASN A 43 -12.60 17.58 6.09
CA ASN A 43 -11.56 18.51 5.59
C ASN A 43 -10.48 18.86 6.63
N GLN A 44 -10.19 17.93 7.55
CA GLN A 44 -9.09 18.02 8.49
C GLN A 44 -8.24 16.75 8.41
N MET A 45 -6.94 16.91 8.51
CA MET A 45 -6.03 15.80 8.78
C MET A 45 -6.48 15.12 10.08
N ALA A 46 -6.54 13.80 10.05
CA ALA A 46 -6.88 12.99 11.21
C ALA A 46 -6.01 11.73 11.25
N VAL A 47 -5.76 11.23 12.45
CA VAL A 47 -4.95 10.03 12.69
C VAL A 47 -5.72 9.09 13.61
N HIS A 48 -5.85 7.84 13.21
CA HIS A 48 -6.32 6.77 14.07
C HIS A 48 -5.14 6.20 14.84
N VAL A 49 -5.21 6.30 16.17
CA VAL A 49 -4.16 5.87 17.10
C VAL A 49 -4.82 5.29 18.35
N ASP A 50 -4.36 4.13 18.82
CA ASP A 50 -4.87 3.46 20.02
C ASP A 50 -6.41 3.32 20.06
N GLY A 51 -7.04 3.00 18.93
CA GLY A 51 -8.50 2.85 18.88
C GLY A 51 -9.29 4.17 18.83
N GLN A 52 -8.62 5.33 18.72
CA GLN A 52 -9.24 6.65 18.76
C GLN A 52 -8.89 7.48 17.52
N LEU A 53 -9.85 8.29 17.07
CA LEU A 53 -9.63 9.26 15.99
C LEU A 53 -9.19 10.61 16.56
N GLU A 54 -7.95 10.99 16.32
CA GLU A 54 -7.39 12.30 16.63
C GLU A 54 -7.55 13.23 15.42
N VAL A 55 -8.26 14.36 15.59
CA VAL A 55 -8.52 15.33 14.52
C VAL A 55 -7.64 16.56 14.70
N ILE A 56 -6.86 16.89 13.67
CA ILE A 56 -5.86 17.96 13.71
C ILE A 56 -6.46 19.26 13.17
N THR A 57 -6.85 20.17 14.07
CA THR A 57 -7.56 21.42 13.70
C THR A 57 -6.66 22.65 13.59
N THR A 58 -5.36 22.46 13.37
CA THR A 58 -4.37 23.54 13.32
C THR A 58 -4.62 24.51 12.16
N LEU A 59 -5.16 24.01 11.05
CA LEU A 59 -5.52 24.80 9.86
C LEU A 59 -7.02 24.79 9.62
N GLN A 60 -7.49 25.75 8.81
CA GLN A 60 -8.89 25.81 8.41
C GLN A 60 -9.30 24.60 7.56
N GLN A 61 -8.38 24.12 6.72
CA GLN A 61 -8.53 22.90 5.92
C GLN A 61 -7.18 22.19 5.87
N SER A 62 -7.19 20.88 6.09
CA SER A 62 -6.01 20.03 5.98
C SER A 62 -6.39 18.62 5.55
N GLU A 63 -5.43 17.94 4.94
CA GLU A 63 -5.54 16.58 4.44
C GLU A 63 -4.41 15.74 5.02
N GLY A 64 -4.71 14.55 5.51
CA GLY A 64 -3.69 13.59 5.89
C GLY A 64 -2.95 13.06 4.67
N GLY A 65 -1.64 12.86 4.79
CA GLY A 65 -0.80 12.36 3.71
C GLY A 65 -0.12 11.05 4.10
N VAL A 66 0.96 11.14 4.86
CA VAL A 66 1.90 10.05 5.13
C VAL A 66 2.10 9.84 6.62
N ILE A 67 2.45 8.61 7.02
CA ILE A 67 2.75 8.21 8.40
C ILE A 67 3.97 7.28 8.39
N ASN A 68 4.81 7.37 9.41
CA ASN A 68 5.97 6.49 9.59
C ASN A 68 5.78 5.53 10.79
N GLU A 69 6.72 4.60 10.99
CA GLU A 69 6.63 3.57 12.02
C GLU A 69 6.74 4.11 13.45
N SER A 70 7.38 5.27 13.62
CA SER A 70 7.38 5.98 14.90
C SER A 70 6.03 6.64 15.26
N GLY A 71 5.05 6.63 14.36
CA GLY A 71 3.74 7.26 14.56
C GLY A 71 3.73 8.77 14.32
N GLN A 72 4.73 9.30 13.62
CA GLN A 72 4.69 10.66 13.09
C GLN A 72 3.84 10.67 11.82
N ALA A 73 2.85 11.55 11.77
CA ALA A 73 1.99 11.73 10.62
C ALA A 73 2.15 13.13 10.04
N VAL A 74 2.12 13.25 8.72
CA VAL A 74 2.25 14.53 8.01
C VAL A 74 1.12 14.67 7.00
N GLY A 75 0.54 15.86 6.98
CA GLY A 75 -0.48 16.27 6.03
C GLY A 75 -0.12 17.58 5.33
N THR A 76 -0.89 17.90 4.29
CA THR A 76 -0.88 19.23 3.66
C THR A 76 -2.12 20.01 4.08
N GLY A 77 -2.10 21.32 3.93
CA GLY A 77 -3.30 22.11 4.16
C GLY A 77 -3.09 23.60 3.98
N SER A 78 -4.17 24.33 3.76
CA SER A 78 -4.13 25.76 3.49
C SER A 78 -4.90 26.56 4.54
N VAL A 79 -4.62 27.86 4.60
CA VAL A 79 -5.40 28.81 5.40
C VAL A 79 -6.48 29.52 4.58
N GLY A 80 -6.75 29.04 3.36
CA GLY A 80 -7.71 29.63 2.44
C GLY A 80 -7.47 29.19 1.00
N VAL A 81 -8.52 29.29 0.19
CA VAL A 81 -8.51 28.92 -1.23
C VAL A 81 -7.45 29.72 -2.00
N GLY A 82 -6.61 29.01 -2.76
CA GLY A 82 -5.58 29.61 -3.61
C GLY A 82 -4.34 30.12 -2.86
N LEU A 83 -4.23 29.82 -1.56
CA LEU A 83 -3.03 30.10 -0.77
C LEU A 83 -2.13 28.87 -0.73
N ASP A 84 -0.83 29.12 -0.61
CA ASP A 84 0.16 28.06 -0.50
C ASP A 84 -0.13 27.12 0.68
N ASP A 85 0.05 25.83 0.41
CA ASP A 85 -0.08 24.76 1.38
C ASP A 85 1.02 24.83 2.42
N ARG A 86 0.71 24.30 3.58
CA ARG A 86 1.60 24.08 4.71
C ARG A 86 1.76 22.59 4.92
N LEU A 87 2.97 22.20 5.30
CA LEU A 87 3.21 20.88 5.86
C LEU A 87 2.85 20.92 7.35
N ILE A 88 1.91 20.08 7.77
CA ILE A 88 1.49 19.94 9.16
C ILE A 88 1.99 18.58 9.64
N ARG A 89 2.74 18.55 10.73
CA ARG A 89 3.21 17.32 11.36
C ARG A 89 2.55 17.12 12.71
N ARG A 90 1.98 15.94 12.92
CA ARG A 90 1.68 15.37 14.24
C ARG A 90 2.87 14.48 14.62
N ASN A 91 3.56 14.82 15.70
CA ASN A 91 4.65 14.01 16.23
C ASN A 91 4.11 12.79 16.98
N ALA A 92 4.99 11.82 17.27
CA ALA A 92 4.64 10.61 18.02
C ALA A 92 4.02 10.90 19.40
N ASP A 93 4.48 11.97 20.06
CA ASP A 93 3.96 12.44 21.35
C ASP A 93 2.61 13.19 21.27
N GLY A 94 2.01 13.27 20.08
CA GLY A 94 0.76 13.98 19.81
C GLY A 94 0.91 15.49 19.63
N SER A 95 2.12 16.05 19.76
CA SER A 95 2.31 17.48 19.50
C SER A 95 2.18 17.78 18.00
N VAL A 96 1.55 18.92 17.68
CA VAL A 96 1.28 19.32 16.29
C VAL A 96 1.99 20.62 15.95
N GLN A 97 2.60 20.68 14.77
CA GLN A 97 3.28 21.86 14.27
C GLN A 97 3.19 22.03 12.75
N ILE A 98 3.24 23.27 12.29
CA ILE A 98 3.48 23.60 10.88
C ILE A 98 5.00 23.66 10.68
N ILE A 99 5.53 22.79 9.82
CA ILE A 99 6.98 22.64 9.62
C ILE A 99 7.50 23.35 8.36
N ALA A 100 6.63 23.62 7.39
CA ALA A 100 6.99 24.33 6.16
C ALA A 100 5.79 24.98 5.46
N ILE A 101 6.08 25.89 4.53
CA ILE A 101 5.12 26.41 3.53
C ILE A 101 5.63 25.99 2.15
N VAL A 102 4.82 25.23 1.41
CA VAL A 102 5.10 24.80 0.03
C VAL A 102 4.84 25.97 -0.91
N THR A 103 5.84 26.86 -1.00
CA THR A 103 5.70 28.15 -1.69
C THR A 103 5.44 27.97 -3.18
N GLY A 104 4.41 28.63 -3.71
CA GLY A 104 3.99 28.51 -5.11
C GLY A 104 3.03 27.35 -5.42
N SER A 105 2.60 26.60 -4.41
CA SER A 105 1.60 25.52 -4.56
C SER A 105 0.19 26.04 -4.84
N GLY A 106 -0.16 27.23 -4.33
CA GLY A 106 -1.52 27.76 -4.48
C GLY A 106 -2.62 26.81 -3.99
N GLY A 107 -2.31 25.90 -3.07
CA GLY A 107 -3.23 24.91 -2.51
C GLY A 107 -3.26 23.56 -3.25
N TRP A 108 -2.26 23.25 -4.07
CA TRP A 108 -2.22 22.04 -4.90
C TRP A 108 -0.95 21.22 -4.67
N SER A 109 -0.73 20.80 -3.42
CA SER A 109 0.34 19.87 -3.05
C SER A 109 -0.18 18.59 -2.38
N TYR A 110 0.58 17.50 -2.54
CA TYR A 110 0.38 16.26 -1.80
C TYR A 110 1.71 15.57 -1.53
N LEU A 111 1.69 14.62 -0.62
CA LEU A 111 2.84 13.88 -0.15
C LEU A 111 2.87 12.50 -0.80
N THR A 112 4.06 12.00 -1.10
CA THR A 112 4.27 10.68 -1.71
C THR A 112 5.12 9.75 -0.86
N GLY A 113 5.81 10.27 0.16
CA GLY A 113 6.59 9.43 1.05
C GLY A 113 7.11 10.16 2.28
N MET A 114 7.40 9.37 3.29
CA MET A 114 8.10 9.77 4.51
C MET A 114 8.98 8.60 4.94
N ASN A 115 10.15 8.89 5.50
CA ASN A 115 11.00 7.87 6.09
C ASN A 115 11.06 7.99 7.62
N GLU A 116 11.75 7.06 8.28
CA GLU A 116 11.86 7.01 9.74
C GLU A 116 12.67 8.17 10.34
N SER A 117 13.52 8.85 9.56
CA SER A 117 14.18 10.08 10.03
C SER A 117 13.26 11.30 10.01
N GLY A 118 12.05 11.15 9.47
CA GLY A 118 11.04 12.20 9.38
C GLY A 118 11.19 13.11 8.16
N SER A 119 12.06 12.75 7.21
CA SER A 119 12.15 13.41 5.91
C SER A 119 10.91 13.11 5.08
N ILE A 120 10.41 14.11 4.36
CA ILE A 120 9.14 14.05 3.64
C ILE A 120 9.38 14.42 2.19
N VAL A 121 8.72 13.71 1.27
CA VAL A 121 8.72 14.02 -0.15
C VAL A 121 7.31 14.21 -0.66
N GLY A 122 7.17 15.09 -1.65
CA GLY A 122 5.88 15.38 -2.25
C GLY A 122 6.00 16.19 -3.53
N ASN A 123 4.83 16.51 -4.08
CA ASN A 123 4.72 17.20 -5.35
C ASN A 123 3.71 18.32 -5.23
N TYR A 124 3.94 19.42 -5.93
CA TYR A 124 2.93 20.46 -6.10
C TYR A 124 2.76 20.86 -7.57
N SER A 125 1.56 21.30 -7.91
CA SER A 125 1.26 21.85 -9.22
C SER A 125 1.35 23.38 -9.16
N LYS A 126 2.05 24.02 -10.12
CA LYS A 126 2.18 25.50 -10.21
C LYS A 126 0.86 26.25 -10.48
N GLY A 127 -0.28 25.54 -10.44
CA GLY A 127 -1.64 26.08 -10.51
C GLY A 127 -2.68 24.96 -10.65
N SER A 128 -3.93 25.22 -10.22
CA SER A 128 -5.05 24.26 -10.32
C SER A 128 -5.14 23.62 -11.70
N GLY A 129 -4.86 22.31 -11.80
CA GLY A 129 -4.98 21.54 -13.05
C GLY A 129 -3.86 21.74 -14.07
N SER A 130 -2.73 22.36 -13.68
CA SER A 130 -1.54 22.41 -14.53
C SER A 130 -0.83 21.05 -14.56
N SER A 131 -0.32 20.68 -15.74
CA SER A 131 0.60 19.54 -15.89
C SER A 131 2.04 19.88 -15.44
N GLN A 132 2.29 21.09 -14.92
CA GLN A 132 3.60 21.53 -14.45
C GLN A 132 3.77 21.19 -12.97
N TRP A 133 4.18 19.95 -12.72
CA TRP A 133 4.51 19.47 -11.38
C TRP A 133 5.95 19.84 -11.01
N THR A 134 6.16 20.17 -9.75
CA THR A 134 7.49 20.31 -9.18
C THR A 134 7.54 19.52 -7.87
N ALA A 135 8.52 18.62 -7.81
CA ALA A 135 8.80 17.83 -6.63
C ALA A 135 9.46 18.68 -5.54
N PHE A 136 9.27 18.29 -4.29
CA PHE A 136 9.95 18.87 -3.14
C PHE A 136 10.35 17.79 -2.14
N MET A 137 11.33 18.12 -1.32
CA MET A 137 11.75 17.37 -0.16
C MET A 137 11.80 18.31 1.04
N TRP A 138 11.43 17.81 2.21
CA TRP A 138 11.64 18.49 3.47
C TRP A 138 12.48 17.60 4.40
N THR A 139 13.49 18.18 5.03
CA THR A 139 14.29 17.55 6.09
C THR A 139 14.45 18.50 7.27
N GLU A 140 14.75 17.97 8.47
CA GLU A 140 15.04 18.81 9.64
C GLU A 140 16.27 19.71 9.42
N ASP A 141 17.28 19.21 8.70
CA ASP A 141 18.56 19.92 8.50
C ASP A 141 18.49 20.99 7.41
N ALA A 142 17.79 20.73 6.30
CA ALA A 142 17.74 21.63 5.15
C ALA A 142 16.44 22.44 5.05
N GLY A 143 15.39 22.02 5.77
CA GLY A 143 14.04 22.55 5.57
C GLY A 143 13.46 22.12 4.22
N LEU A 144 12.60 22.95 3.63
CA LEU A 144 11.95 22.67 2.36
C LEU A 144 12.86 23.02 1.17
N GLU A 145 13.13 22.04 0.31
CA GLU A 145 13.88 22.18 -0.93
C GLU A 145 13.05 21.71 -2.13
N PHE A 146 13.10 22.48 -3.22
CA PHE A 146 12.47 22.09 -4.48
C PHE A 146 13.45 21.30 -5.34
N ILE A 147 12.95 20.21 -5.91
CA ILE A 147 13.73 19.28 -6.70
C ILE A 147 13.62 19.65 -8.17
N ALA A 148 14.77 19.95 -8.79
CA ALA A 148 14.87 20.34 -10.20
C ALA A 148 13.91 21.48 -10.61
N PRO A 149 13.85 22.60 -9.85
CA PRO A 149 12.84 23.64 -10.04
C PRO A 149 12.94 24.36 -11.40
N ASP A 150 14.10 24.26 -12.05
CA ASP A 150 14.39 24.84 -13.36
C ASP A 150 13.84 23.99 -14.53
N LEU A 151 13.34 22.78 -14.27
CA LEU A 151 12.67 21.95 -15.26
C LEU A 151 11.17 22.28 -15.33
N ASP A 152 10.57 21.99 -16.48
CA ASP A 152 9.12 22.14 -16.66
C ASP A 152 8.32 21.13 -15.82
N PHE A 153 8.95 19.99 -15.52
CA PHE A 153 8.34 18.92 -14.75
C PHE A 153 9.40 18.17 -13.94
N SER A 154 9.14 18.02 -12.64
CA SER A 154 9.77 17.04 -11.77
C SER A 154 8.73 16.39 -10.90
N TYR A 155 8.87 15.09 -10.67
CA TYR A 155 7.92 14.33 -9.88
C TYR A 155 8.64 13.27 -9.06
N ILE A 156 8.35 13.23 -7.77
CA ILE A 156 8.93 12.29 -6.81
C ILE A 156 7.87 11.27 -6.38
N THR A 157 8.22 10.00 -6.41
CA THR A 157 7.31 8.90 -6.11
C THR A 157 7.59 8.24 -4.77
N ALA A 158 8.84 8.21 -4.32
CA ALA A 158 9.23 7.60 -3.05
C ALA A 158 10.52 8.20 -2.47
N ILE A 159 10.76 7.89 -1.19
CA ILE A 159 11.99 8.17 -0.44
C ILE A 159 12.41 6.90 0.32
N ASP A 160 13.70 6.62 0.39
CA ASP A 160 14.23 5.49 1.17
C ASP A 160 14.67 5.92 2.59
N ALA A 161 15.16 4.94 3.37
CA ALA A 161 15.64 5.15 4.73
C ALA A 161 16.86 6.09 4.81
N ASP A 162 17.67 6.17 3.75
CA ASP A 162 18.86 7.02 3.67
C ASP A 162 18.53 8.46 3.23
N GLY A 163 17.26 8.74 2.90
CA GLY A 163 16.83 10.05 2.38
C GLY A 163 17.06 10.22 0.89
N ARG A 164 17.32 9.13 0.16
CA ARG A 164 17.36 9.14 -1.30
C ARG A 164 15.95 9.13 -1.83
N ALA A 165 15.70 10.05 -2.75
CA ALA A 165 14.43 10.24 -3.41
C ALA A 165 14.45 9.62 -4.81
N CYS A 166 13.35 9.04 -5.27
CA CYS A 166 13.22 8.56 -6.65
C CYS A 166 11.98 9.10 -7.35
N GLY A 167 12.02 9.14 -8.67
CA GLY A 167 10.92 9.61 -9.51
C GLY A 167 11.32 9.80 -10.95
N TYR A 168 10.86 10.90 -11.55
CA TYR A 168 11.14 11.21 -12.94
C TYR A 168 11.04 12.70 -13.25
N VAL A 169 11.72 13.11 -14.32
CA VAL A 169 11.76 14.49 -14.81
C VAL A 169 11.39 14.57 -16.27
N GLN A 170 10.95 15.74 -16.74
CA GLN A 170 10.83 16.03 -18.16
C GLN A 170 11.82 17.13 -18.55
N GLY A 171 12.76 16.80 -19.43
CA GLY A 171 13.72 17.74 -20.02
C GLY A 171 13.40 18.02 -21.49
N ASN A 172 13.67 17.06 -22.37
CA ASN A 172 13.52 17.18 -23.82
C ASN A 172 12.37 16.29 -24.33
N GLU A 173 11.13 16.71 -24.11
CA GLU A 173 9.87 16.07 -24.55
C GLU A 173 9.54 14.70 -23.93
N THR A 174 10.53 13.93 -23.45
CA THR A 174 10.35 12.63 -22.79
C THR A 174 10.53 12.68 -21.28
N PHE A 175 9.89 11.74 -20.57
CA PHE A 175 10.06 11.54 -19.13
C PHE A 175 11.21 10.60 -18.86
N THR A 176 12.15 11.01 -18.01
CA THR A 176 13.35 10.22 -17.67
C THR A 176 13.35 9.87 -16.19
N ALA A 177 13.58 8.59 -15.88
CA ALA A 177 13.78 8.12 -14.51
C ALA A 177 14.96 8.86 -13.85
N ALA A 178 14.77 9.26 -12.59
CA ALA A 178 15.78 9.99 -11.85
C ALA A 178 15.73 9.69 -10.34
N THR A 179 16.87 9.89 -9.68
CA THR A 179 16.99 9.94 -8.22
C THR A 179 17.60 11.26 -7.77
N TRP A 180 17.36 11.59 -6.51
CA TRP A 180 17.91 12.76 -5.84
C TRP A 180 18.47 12.39 -4.48
N THR A 181 19.70 12.83 -4.21
CA THR A 181 20.37 12.60 -2.93
C THR A 181 21.26 13.80 -2.66
N ASP A 182 21.09 14.43 -1.49
CA ASP A 182 21.87 15.60 -1.07
C ASP A 182 21.95 16.71 -2.14
N GLY A 183 20.83 17.01 -2.77
CA GLY A 183 20.72 18.01 -3.83
C GLY A 183 21.31 17.62 -5.19
N VAL A 184 21.85 16.40 -5.34
CA VAL A 184 22.39 15.87 -6.59
C VAL A 184 21.33 15.01 -7.28
N MET A 185 21.06 15.31 -8.55
CA MET A 185 20.20 14.50 -9.43
C MET A 185 21.04 13.49 -10.21
N THR A 186 20.58 12.24 -10.30
CA THR A 186 21.10 11.22 -11.21
C THR A 186 19.98 10.76 -12.14
N THR A 187 20.24 10.72 -13.44
CA THR A 187 19.29 10.27 -14.47
C THR A 187 19.74 8.95 -15.11
N TYR A 188 18.78 8.13 -15.54
CA TYR A 188 19.02 6.73 -15.93
C TYR A 188 18.78 6.43 -17.42
N GLU A 189 18.72 7.43 -18.30
CA GLU A 189 18.52 7.25 -19.75
C GLU A 189 19.64 6.45 -20.44
N HIS A 190 20.78 6.26 -19.78
CA HIS A 190 21.90 5.48 -20.27
C HIS A 190 21.73 3.96 -20.03
N LEU A 191 20.79 3.56 -19.17
CA LEU A 191 20.49 2.16 -18.93
C LEU A 191 19.77 1.56 -20.14
N GLN A 192 19.97 0.26 -20.36
CA GLN A 192 19.31 -0.47 -21.43
C GLN A 192 17.77 -0.36 -21.28
N ASP A 193 17.08 -0.09 -22.39
CA ASP A 193 15.62 0.03 -22.51
C ASP A 193 14.99 1.23 -21.77
N MET A 194 15.82 2.14 -21.23
CA MET A 194 15.38 3.35 -20.53
C MET A 194 15.40 4.60 -21.41
N ASP A 195 15.74 4.46 -22.70
CA ASP A 195 15.70 5.51 -23.71
C ASP A 195 14.26 5.79 -24.13
N GLY A 196 13.60 6.72 -23.44
CA GLY A 196 12.22 7.09 -23.74
C GLY A 196 11.44 7.44 -22.49
N PHE A 197 10.21 6.92 -22.39
CA PHE A 197 9.35 7.09 -21.22
C PHE A 197 9.79 6.15 -20.10
N SER A 198 10.58 6.66 -19.15
CA SER A 198 11.06 5.93 -17.99
C SER A 198 10.70 6.60 -16.66
N ARG A 199 10.55 5.80 -15.61
CA ARG A 199 10.32 6.27 -14.23
C ARG A 199 11.07 5.40 -13.23
N ALA A 200 11.68 6.03 -12.22
CA ALA A 200 11.98 5.35 -10.97
C ALA A 200 10.70 5.40 -10.11
N VAL A 201 10.24 4.25 -9.65
CA VAL A 201 8.87 4.07 -9.13
C VAL A 201 8.86 3.99 -7.62
N ALA A 202 9.70 3.12 -7.03
CA ALA A 202 9.75 2.90 -5.60
C ALA A 202 11.13 2.35 -5.18
N PHE A 203 11.34 2.22 -3.88
CA PHE A 203 12.50 1.55 -3.30
C PHE A 203 12.10 0.25 -2.61
N ALA A 204 13.02 -0.71 -2.58
CA ALA A 204 13.04 -1.77 -1.58
C ALA A 204 13.92 -1.33 -0.38
N ASP A 205 13.79 -1.99 0.76
CA ASP A 205 14.54 -1.71 2.00
C ASP A 205 16.06 -1.87 1.82
N ASP A 206 16.49 -2.71 0.88
CA ASP A 206 17.90 -2.88 0.52
C ASP A 206 18.45 -1.75 -0.37
N GLY A 207 17.60 -0.77 -0.72
CA GLY A 207 17.95 0.40 -1.53
C GLY A 207 17.92 0.17 -3.04
N ARG A 208 17.50 -1.00 -3.52
CA ARG A 208 17.19 -1.21 -4.94
C ARG A 208 16.03 -0.32 -5.36
N ILE A 209 16.06 0.10 -6.62
CA ILE A 209 15.07 0.99 -7.23
C ILE A 209 14.21 0.18 -8.18
N LEU A 210 12.89 0.18 -8.01
CA LEU A 210 11.98 -0.37 -9.00
C LEU A 210 11.89 0.63 -10.16
N MET A 211 12.37 0.22 -11.32
CA MET A 211 12.34 1.01 -12.55
C MET A 211 11.19 0.55 -13.44
N SER A 212 10.61 1.50 -14.16
CA SER A 212 9.68 1.23 -15.26
C SER A 212 10.12 1.96 -16.52
N ALA A 213 9.90 1.33 -17.66
CA ALA A 213 10.12 1.95 -18.97
C ALA A 213 9.10 1.42 -19.99
N ARG A 214 9.04 2.08 -21.15
CA ARG A 214 8.18 1.66 -22.25
C ARG A 214 8.91 1.60 -23.60
N PRO A 215 9.87 0.69 -23.78
CA PRO A 215 10.45 0.41 -25.10
C PRO A 215 9.39 -0.23 -26.02
N ASP A 216 9.36 0.15 -27.29
CA ASP A 216 8.58 -0.52 -28.35
C ASP A 216 7.11 -0.87 -28.00
N ASP A 217 6.41 0.04 -27.29
CA ASP A 217 4.99 -0.05 -26.89
C ASP A 217 4.65 -1.07 -25.79
N ALA A 218 5.63 -1.76 -25.22
CA ALA A 218 5.48 -2.66 -24.07
C ALA A 218 6.02 -2.01 -22.79
N PHE A 219 5.33 -2.20 -21.65
CA PHE A 219 5.85 -1.74 -20.37
C PHE A 219 6.75 -2.80 -19.77
N ILE A 220 7.91 -2.38 -19.28
CA ILE A 220 8.85 -3.22 -18.55
C ILE A 220 9.05 -2.71 -17.14
N TYR A 221 9.25 -3.63 -16.21
CA TYR A 221 9.65 -3.36 -14.83
C TYR A 221 10.88 -4.20 -14.46
N PHE A 222 11.81 -3.60 -13.73
CA PHE A 222 12.99 -4.28 -13.20
C PHE A 222 13.49 -3.59 -11.94
N TRP A 223 14.11 -4.35 -11.04
CA TRP A 223 14.88 -3.82 -9.93
C TRP A 223 16.28 -3.42 -10.41
N TYR A 224 16.76 -2.27 -9.97
CA TYR A 224 18.09 -1.75 -10.26
C TYR A 224 18.84 -1.42 -8.96
N ASP A 225 20.01 -2.01 -8.78
CA ASP A 225 20.95 -1.63 -7.72
C ASP A 225 21.96 -0.62 -8.26
N GLN A 226 21.89 0.61 -7.76
CA GLN A 226 22.78 1.69 -8.18
C GLN A 226 24.24 1.48 -7.77
N GLN A 227 24.52 0.73 -6.69
CA GLN A 227 25.87 0.50 -6.21
C GLN A 227 26.60 -0.54 -7.04
N SER A 228 25.96 -1.67 -7.30
CA SER A 228 26.53 -2.77 -8.10
C SER A 228 26.32 -2.59 -9.60
N GLY A 229 25.30 -1.81 -10.01
CA GLY A 229 24.83 -1.70 -11.39
C GLY A 229 24.02 -2.92 -11.84
N GLU A 230 23.62 -3.80 -10.92
CA GLU A 230 22.85 -5.00 -11.22
C GLU A 230 21.39 -4.66 -11.60
N ARG A 231 20.89 -5.36 -12.61
CA ARG A 231 19.49 -5.32 -13.05
C ARG A 231 18.86 -6.70 -12.85
N GLN A 232 17.71 -6.74 -12.21
CA GLN A 232 16.89 -7.94 -12.05
C GLN A 232 15.52 -7.68 -12.68
N ASP A 233 15.24 -8.36 -13.80
CA ASP A 233 13.97 -8.21 -14.49
C ASP A 233 12.80 -8.70 -13.63
N VAL A 234 11.75 -7.89 -13.56
CA VAL A 234 10.51 -8.21 -12.84
C VAL A 234 9.48 -8.75 -13.83
N HIS A 235 9.11 -7.94 -14.82
CA HIS A 235 8.16 -8.36 -15.86
C HIS A 235 8.16 -7.45 -17.09
N GLU A 236 7.83 -8.03 -18.25
CA GLU A 236 7.48 -7.31 -19.47
C GLU A 236 6.01 -7.60 -19.81
N PHE A 237 5.19 -6.55 -19.81
CA PHE A 237 3.76 -6.67 -20.07
C PHE A 237 3.47 -6.77 -21.58
N PRO A 238 2.41 -7.51 -21.98
CA PRO A 238 2.00 -7.56 -23.37
C PRO A 238 1.80 -6.16 -23.98
N SER A 239 2.18 -5.98 -25.25
CA SER A 239 1.90 -4.74 -25.99
C SER A 239 0.42 -4.34 -25.87
N GLN A 240 0.13 -3.04 -25.89
CA GLN A 240 -1.21 -2.47 -25.68
C GLN A 240 -1.82 -2.71 -24.28
N SER A 241 -1.07 -3.26 -23.31
CA SER A 241 -1.51 -3.25 -21.91
C SER A 241 -1.65 -1.81 -21.41
N PHE A 242 -2.66 -1.57 -20.59
CA PHE A 242 -2.97 -0.26 -20.03
C PHE A 242 -3.45 -0.39 -18.57
N SER A 243 -3.57 0.74 -17.89
CA SER A 243 -3.91 0.81 -16.46
C SER A 243 -2.99 -0.04 -15.58
N ILE A 244 -1.69 -0.09 -15.91
CA ILE A 244 -0.71 -0.81 -15.10
C ILE A 244 -0.50 -0.04 -13.79
N LEU A 245 -0.93 -0.65 -12.70
CA LEU A 245 -0.70 -0.20 -11.33
C LEU A 245 0.26 -1.16 -10.66
N ASN A 246 1.04 -0.66 -9.71
CA ASN A 246 1.95 -1.48 -8.92
C ASN A 246 2.07 -0.97 -7.48
N THR A 247 2.46 -1.88 -6.59
CA THR A 247 2.79 -1.61 -5.19
C THR A 247 3.95 -2.52 -4.79
N VAL A 248 4.76 -2.09 -3.82
CA VAL A 248 5.99 -2.79 -3.41
C VAL A 248 6.01 -3.03 -1.91
N SER A 249 6.58 -4.17 -1.50
CA SER A 249 6.90 -4.45 -0.11
C SER A 249 8.34 -4.05 0.22
N GLY A 250 8.71 -4.09 1.51
CA GLY A 250 10.05 -3.74 1.98
C GLY A 250 11.13 -4.67 1.42
N ASN A 251 10.86 -5.97 1.34
CA ASN A 251 11.80 -6.94 0.76
C ASN A 251 11.84 -6.96 -0.79
N GLY A 252 11.06 -6.09 -1.45
CA GLY A 252 11.07 -5.92 -2.89
C GLY A 252 10.12 -6.85 -3.66
N ASN A 253 9.15 -7.47 -3.00
CA ASN A 253 8.02 -8.06 -3.72
C ASN A 253 7.24 -6.95 -4.44
N VAL A 254 6.63 -7.29 -5.57
CA VAL A 254 5.84 -6.33 -6.36
C VAL A 254 4.50 -6.96 -6.72
N ALA A 255 3.40 -6.31 -6.37
CA ALA A 255 2.09 -6.64 -6.90
C ALA A 255 1.73 -5.69 -8.05
N PHE A 256 1.00 -6.22 -9.02
CA PHE A 256 0.55 -5.51 -10.21
C PHE A 256 -0.94 -5.74 -10.45
N SER A 257 -1.57 -4.76 -11.08
CA SER A 257 -2.81 -4.97 -11.81
C SER A 257 -2.78 -4.24 -13.14
N TRP A 258 -3.44 -4.79 -14.16
CA TRP A 258 -3.50 -4.19 -15.50
C TRP A 258 -4.68 -4.71 -16.31
N SER A 259 -4.99 -4.02 -17.40
CA SER A 259 -5.84 -4.54 -18.47
C SER A 259 -4.99 -4.82 -19.69
N ASP A 260 -5.18 -5.98 -20.32
CA ASP A 260 -4.55 -6.27 -21.61
C ASP A 260 -5.22 -5.51 -22.76
N GLY A 261 -4.69 -5.63 -23.99
CA GLY A 261 -5.24 -4.94 -25.16
C GLY A 261 -6.70 -5.30 -25.53
N SER A 262 -7.27 -6.36 -24.94
CA SER A 262 -8.70 -6.71 -25.09
C SER A 262 -9.58 -6.05 -24.02
N GLY A 263 -8.97 -5.44 -23.00
CA GLY A 263 -9.65 -4.93 -21.82
C GLY A 263 -9.85 -5.97 -20.72
N THR A 264 -9.26 -7.17 -20.83
CA THR A 264 -9.36 -8.19 -19.79
C THR A 264 -8.50 -7.81 -18.60
N PRO A 265 -9.03 -7.78 -17.36
CA PRO A 265 -8.26 -7.43 -16.18
C PRO A 265 -7.42 -8.60 -15.66
N HIS A 266 -6.23 -8.27 -15.16
CA HIS A 266 -5.25 -9.21 -14.62
C HIS A 266 -4.69 -8.69 -13.29
N ALA A 267 -4.28 -9.64 -12.44
CA ALA A 267 -3.44 -9.41 -11.28
C ALA A 267 -2.08 -10.10 -11.49
N GLY A 268 -1.02 -9.55 -10.91
CA GLY A 268 0.31 -10.13 -10.95
C GLY A 268 1.04 -9.95 -9.62
N ARG A 269 1.91 -10.89 -9.30
CA ARG A 269 2.83 -10.81 -8.17
C ARG A 269 4.19 -11.26 -8.64
N TRP A 270 5.22 -10.51 -8.28
CA TRP A 270 6.60 -10.93 -8.41
C TRP A 270 7.24 -11.04 -7.04
N THR A 271 7.93 -12.15 -6.79
CA THR A 271 8.86 -12.29 -5.66
C THR A 271 10.22 -12.74 -6.17
N PRO A 272 11.31 -12.45 -5.44
CA PRO A 272 12.65 -12.96 -5.78
C PRO A 272 12.71 -14.49 -5.88
N GLU A 273 11.90 -15.20 -5.09
CA GLU A 273 11.90 -16.66 -4.96
C GLU A 273 11.09 -17.35 -6.06
N SER A 274 9.90 -16.82 -6.40
CA SER A 274 8.95 -17.46 -7.31
C SER A 274 8.95 -16.84 -8.71
N GLY A 275 9.53 -15.66 -8.89
CA GLY A 275 9.41 -14.88 -10.11
C GLY A 275 8.00 -14.32 -10.29
N PHE A 276 7.61 -14.05 -11.55
CA PHE A 276 6.32 -13.45 -11.87
C PHE A 276 5.20 -14.50 -11.98
N GLU A 277 4.20 -14.38 -11.11
CA GLU A 277 2.94 -15.11 -11.13
C GLU A 277 1.81 -14.18 -11.57
N GLN A 278 0.81 -14.69 -12.30
CA GLN A 278 -0.34 -13.88 -12.73
C GLN A 278 -1.66 -14.64 -12.63
N PHE A 279 -2.73 -13.86 -12.49
CA PHE A 279 -4.11 -14.33 -12.53
C PHE A 279 -4.92 -13.49 -13.51
N THR A 280 -5.72 -14.15 -14.35
CA THR A 280 -6.62 -13.51 -15.32
C THR A 280 -8.05 -13.65 -14.81
N PHE A 281 -8.73 -12.51 -14.61
CA PHE A 281 -10.13 -12.53 -14.20
C PHE A 281 -11.05 -12.79 -15.39
N ASP A 282 -12.25 -13.34 -15.14
CA ASP A 282 -13.28 -13.43 -16.18
C ASP A 282 -13.80 -12.01 -16.51
N PRO A 283 -13.59 -11.51 -17.74
CA PRO A 283 -14.01 -10.17 -18.13
C PRO A 283 -15.55 -10.00 -18.20
N LEU A 284 -16.33 -11.08 -18.10
CA LEU A 284 -17.79 -11.00 -17.98
C LEU A 284 -18.24 -10.69 -16.55
N GLU A 285 -17.41 -11.04 -15.56
CA GLU A 285 -17.71 -10.91 -14.13
C GLU A 285 -16.91 -9.77 -13.48
N THR A 286 -15.70 -9.49 -13.95
CA THR A 286 -14.79 -8.47 -13.39
C THR A 286 -14.45 -7.42 -14.45
N ILE A 287 -14.69 -6.15 -14.13
CA ILE A 287 -14.39 -5.01 -15.01
C ILE A 287 -12.94 -4.54 -14.82
N THR A 288 -12.50 -4.45 -13.56
CA THR A 288 -11.12 -4.11 -13.20
C THR A 288 -10.73 -4.79 -11.90
N PHE A 289 -9.42 -4.92 -11.69
CA PHE A 289 -8.81 -5.21 -10.41
C PHE A 289 -7.77 -4.12 -10.13
N ASP A 290 -7.84 -3.51 -8.96
CA ASP A 290 -6.88 -2.52 -8.50
C ASP A 290 -6.04 -3.17 -7.38
N ALA A 291 -4.77 -3.49 -7.68
CA ALA A 291 -3.83 -3.97 -6.67
C ALA A 291 -3.43 -2.81 -5.75
N THR A 292 -3.68 -2.93 -4.43
CA THR A 292 -3.50 -1.82 -3.48
C THR A 292 -2.41 -2.08 -2.45
N GLY A 293 -1.99 -3.32 -2.26
CA GLY A 293 -0.92 -3.65 -1.32
C GLY A 293 -0.29 -5.01 -1.56
N ILE A 294 0.96 -5.15 -1.13
CA ILE A 294 1.68 -6.42 -0.99
C ILE A 294 2.57 -6.35 0.26
N ASN A 295 2.60 -7.40 1.07
CA ASN A 295 3.51 -7.49 2.22
C ASN A 295 4.78 -8.30 1.90
N ASP A 296 5.68 -8.42 2.88
CA ASP A 296 6.96 -9.13 2.72
C ASP A 296 6.77 -10.65 2.49
N ASP A 297 5.65 -11.24 2.91
CA ASP A 297 5.30 -12.64 2.63
C ASP A 297 4.71 -12.85 1.23
N GLY A 298 4.53 -11.76 0.48
CA GLY A 298 3.92 -11.78 -0.85
C GLY A 298 2.39 -11.86 -0.82
N LEU A 299 1.74 -11.58 0.31
CA LEU A 299 0.29 -11.49 0.39
C LEU A 299 -0.20 -10.24 -0.37
N VAL A 300 -0.96 -10.43 -1.45
CA VAL A 300 -1.49 -9.32 -2.25
C VAL A 300 -2.91 -9.00 -1.81
N ILE A 301 -3.21 -7.72 -1.65
CA ILE A 301 -4.57 -7.21 -1.52
C ILE A 301 -4.93 -6.33 -2.71
N GLY A 302 -6.23 -6.27 -3.00
CA GLY A 302 -6.75 -5.36 -4.00
C GLY A 302 -8.26 -5.31 -3.98
N THR A 303 -8.82 -4.66 -4.98
CA THR A 303 -10.27 -4.49 -5.09
C THR A 303 -10.72 -4.76 -6.51
N THR A 304 -11.69 -5.66 -6.69
CA THR A 304 -12.37 -5.80 -7.99
C THR A 304 -13.53 -4.83 -8.11
N PHE A 305 -13.88 -4.48 -9.34
CA PHE A 305 -15.16 -3.86 -9.68
C PHE A 305 -15.96 -4.84 -10.54
N ASP A 306 -17.06 -5.36 -10.00
CA ASP A 306 -17.71 -6.54 -10.55
C ASP A 306 -18.94 -6.19 -11.41
N SER A 307 -19.14 -6.94 -12.48
CA SER A 307 -20.32 -6.94 -13.34
C SER A 307 -21.24 -8.12 -12.98
N PRO A 308 -22.58 -7.99 -13.09
CA PRO A 308 -23.33 -6.82 -13.52
C PRO A 308 -23.76 -5.89 -12.37
N LEU A 309 -23.36 -6.19 -11.13
CA LEU A 309 -23.84 -5.47 -9.94
C LEU A 309 -23.15 -4.12 -9.75
N PHE A 310 -22.01 -3.88 -10.41
CA PHE A 310 -21.21 -2.67 -10.29
C PHE A 310 -20.83 -2.39 -8.82
N THR A 311 -20.39 -3.45 -8.15
CA THR A 311 -19.98 -3.44 -6.73
C THR A 311 -18.47 -3.58 -6.63
N ARG A 312 -17.86 -2.91 -5.66
CA ARG A 312 -16.45 -3.12 -5.34
C ARG A 312 -16.31 -4.22 -4.30
N ARG A 313 -15.38 -5.15 -4.50
CA ARG A 313 -15.09 -6.23 -3.56
C ARG A 313 -13.60 -6.31 -3.25
N ALA A 314 -13.26 -6.21 -1.97
CA ALA A 314 -11.92 -6.46 -1.47
C ALA A 314 -11.53 -7.92 -1.78
N LYS A 315 -10.32 -8.10 -2.33
CA LYS A 315 -9.72 -9.39 -2.63
C LYS A 315 -8.42 -9.56 -1.86
N ILE A 316 -8.10 -10.82 -1.57
CA ILE A 316 -6.84 -11.26 -1.01
C ILE A 316 -6.27 -12.38 -1.87
N TRP A 317 -4.96 -12.38 -2.10
CA TRP A 317 -4.28 -13.40 -2.89
C TRP A 317 -3.00 -13.85 -2.18
N ARG A 318 -3.09 -15.03 -1.56
CA ARG A 318 -1.99 -15.67 -0.83
C ARG A 318 -1.02 -16.37 -1.79
N PRO A 319 0.26 -16.56 -1.41
CA PRO A 319 1.17 -17.44 -2.12
C PRO A 319 0.53 -18.79 -2.47
N SER A 320 0.75 -19.28 -3.69
CA SER A 320 0.25 -20.58 -4.17
C SER A 320 -1.27 -20.78 -4.25
N THR A 321 -2.08 -19.74 -4.00
CA THR A 321 -3.56 -19.80 -4.10
C THR A 321 -4.09 -18.99 -5.30
N LEU A 322 -5.40 -19.02 -5.52
CA LEU A 322 -6.09 -18.07 -6.40
C LEU A 322 -6.55 -16.84 -5.60
N PRO A 323 -6.70 -15.65 -6.23
CA PRO A 323 -7.33 -14.51 -5.58
C PRO A 323 -8.75 -14.85 -5.12
N THR A 324 -9.05 -14.61 -3.85
CA THR A 324 -10.35 -14.85 -3.24
C THR A 324 -10.96 -13.56 -2.72
N THR A 325 -12.28 -13.55 -2.55
CA THR A 325 -12.95 -12.44 -1.87
C THR A 325 -12.57 -12.44 -0.40
N LEU A 326 -12.37 -11.25 0.17
CA LEU A 326 -12.15 -11.07 1.58
C LEU A 326 -13.47 -11.28 2.36
N GLU A 327 -13.93 -12.53 2.38
CA GLU A 327 -15.07 -13.02 3.14
C GLU A 327 -14.81 -12.77 4.63
N THR A 328 -15.55 -11.82 5.18
CA THR A 328 -15.35 -11.30 6.54
C THR A 328 -16.67 -11.35 7.33
N GLY A 329 -17.68 -12.05 6.81
CA GLY A 329 -19.07 -11.91 7.30
C GLY A 329 -19.70 -10.54 7.02
N ILE A 330 -18.90 -9.58 6.55
CA ILE A 330 -19.25 -8.22 6.11
C ILE A 330 -20.24 -8.26 4.94
N GLU A 331 -20.16 -9.25 4.04
CA GLU A 331 -21.01 -9.27 2.84
C GLU A 331 -22.51 -9.48 3.13
N THR A 332 -22.89 -9.89 4.35
CA THR A 332 -24.31 -9.95 4.73
C THR A 332 -24.90 -8.57 5.08
N ILE A 333 -24.08 -7.51 5.13
CA ILE A 333 -24.47 -6.18 5.63
C ILE A 333 -24.02 -5.00 4.72
N PHE A 334 -22.96 -5.12 3.89
CA PHE A 334 -22.38 -3.99 3.14
C PHE A 334 -22.35 -4.18 1.60
N ASP A 335 -22.75 -3.16 0.84
CA ASP A 335 -22.85 -3.19 -0.64
C ASP A 335 -21.49 -3.10 -1.36
N SER A 336 -20.43 -2.70 -0.66
CA SER A 336 -19.09 -2.46 -1.24
C SER A 336 -18.00 -2.61 -0.17
N SER A 337 -16.89 -3.24 -0.54
CA SER A 337 -15.65 -3.33 0.25
C SER A 337 -14.43 -2.97 -0.60
N ILE A 338 -13.49 -2.24 -0.03
CA ILE A 338 -12.29 -1.72 -0.70
C ILE A 338 -11.08 -1.98 0.20
N ALA A 339 -10.17 -2.85 -0.23
CA ALA A 339 -8.89 -3.04 0.46
C ALA A 339 -7.95 -1.86 0.16
N ARG A 340 -7.45 -1.18 1.19
CA ARG A 340 -6.68 0.06 1.05
C ARG A 340 -5.18 -0.14 1.28
N PHE A 341 -4.83 -0.74 2.41
CA PHE A 341 -3.46 -0.92 2.84
C PHE A 341 -3.28 -2.30 3.46
N ILE A 342 -2.08 -2.85 3.30
CA ILE A 342 -1.58 -3.98 4.05
C ILE A 342 -0.23 -3.58 4.62
N ASN A 343 0.04 -3.91 5.87
CA ASN A 343 1.34 -3.66 6.49
C ASN A 343 2.19 -4.95 6.51
N ARG A 344 3.42 -4.88 7.05
CA ARG A 344 4.32 -6.04 7.05
C ARG A 344 3.78 -7.24 7.81
N SER A 345 3.08 -7.02 8.92
CA SER A 345 2.46 -8.08 9.71
C SER A 345 1.23 -8.70 9.04
N GLY A 346 0.76 -8.13 7.93
CA GLY A 346 -0.39 -8.62 7.18
C GLY A 346 -1.73 -8.06 7.66
N GLN A 347 -1.74 -7.05 8.55
CA GLN A 347 -2.95 -6.32 8.90
C GLN A 347 -3.45 -5.55 7.69
N ILE A 348 -4.77 -5.62 7.42
CA ILE A 348 -5.38 -5.05 6.23
C ILE A 348 -6.41 -4.00 6.62
N GLN A 349 -6.27 -2.78 6.11
CA GLN A 349 -7.35 -1.79 6.20
C GLN A 349 -8.36 -2.00 5.06
N VAL A 350 -9.64 -2.08 5.42
CA VAL A 350 -10.76 -2.18 4.47
C VAL A 350 -11.77 -1.06 4.71
N ASP A 351 -12.08 -0.31 3.67
CA ASP A 351 -13.21 0.62 3.66
C ASP A 351 -14.47 -0.12 3.22
N THR A 352 -15.55 0.06 3.97
CA THR A 352 -16.88 -0.42 3.61
C THR A 352 -17.83 0.76 3.43
N THR A 353 -19.06 0.49 3.00
CA THR A 353 -20.09 1.53 2.86
C THR A 353 -20.39 2.29 4.16
N PHE A 354 -20.21 1.69 5.34
CA PHE A 354 -20.58 2.33 6.61
C PHE A 354 -19.46 2.40 7.66
N ALA A 355 -18.34 1.72 7.44
CA ALA A 355 -17.28 1.63 8.42
C ALA A 355 -15.90 1.47 7.78
N ILE A 356 -14.87 1.86 8.52
CA ILE A 356 -13.48 1.52 8.22
C ILE A 356 -13.07 0.45 9.21
N LEU A 357 -12.50 -0.62 8.68
CA LEU A 357 -12.14 -1.81 9.41
C LEU A 357 -10.65 -2.04 9.30
N LEU A 358 -10.05 -2.45 10.41
CA LEU A 358 -8.72 -3.05 10.44
C LEU A 358 -8.91 -4.55 10.65
N LEU A 359 -8.37 -5.32 9.72
CA LEU A 359 -8.43 -6.77 9.73
C LEU A 359 -7.07 -7.29 10.18
N ASP A 360 -7.04 -7.90 11.36
CA ASP A 360 -5.80 -8.40 11.96
C ASP A 360 -5.61 -9.88 11.61
N PRO A 361 -4.53 -10.30 10.91
CA PRO A 361 -4.28 -11.69 10.66
C PRO A 361 -4.15 -12.43 11.99
N ARG A 362 -5.06 -13.38 12.20
CA ARG A 362 -4.85 -14.42 13.20
C ARG A 362 -3.59 -15.16 12.84
N CYS A 363 -2.85 -15.50 13.87
CA CYS A 363 -1.62 -16.24 13.74
C CYS A 363 -1.91 -17.59 13.10
N LEU A 364 -1.20 -17.89 12.02
CA LEU A 364 -1.29 -19.23 11.44
C LEU A 364 -0.80 -20.23 12.50
N GLY A 365 -1.65 -21.20 12.82
CA GLY A 365 -1.43 -22.13 13.92
C GLY A 365 -1.90 -21.68 15.29
N ASP A 366 -2.50 -20.48 15.46
CA ASP A 366 -3.31 -20.11 16.64
C ASP A 366 -4.74 -20.58 16.40
N VAL A 367 -4.94 -21.86 16.67
CA VAL A 367 -6.16 -22.61 16.39
C VAL A 367 -7.24 -22.29 17.42
N ASP A 368 -6.85 -21.98 18.67
CA ASP A 368 -7.82 -21.64 19.72
C ASP A 368 -8.18 -20.14 19.76
N GLY A 369 -7.41 -19.31 19.07
CA GLY A 369 -7.65 -17.89 18.86
C GLY A 369 -7.31 -17.04 20.09
N ASP A 370 -6.39 -17.50 20.95
CA ASP A 370 -5.95 -16.77 22.15
C ASP A 370 -4.85 -15.73 21.87
N GLY A 371 -4.35 -15.70 20.63
CA GLY A 371 -3.33 -14.78 20.15
C GLY A 371 -1.90 -15.32 20.28
N ALA A 372 -1.68 -16.57 20.67
CA ALA A 372 -0.36 -17.18 20.77
C ALA A 372 -0.32 -18.62 20.26
N VAL A 373 0.62 -18.94 19.37
CA VAL A 373 0.81 -20.32 18.91
C VAL A 373 1.58 -21.14 19.93
N GLY A 374 0.90 -22.08 20.57
CA GLY A 374 1.41 -22.85 21.69
C GLY A 374 0.84 -24.25 21.85
N VAL A 375 0.88 -24.71 23.09
CA VAL A 375 0.52 -26.10 23.41
C VAL A 375 -0.96 -26.38 23.17
N GLU A 376 -1.82 -25.41 23.47
CA GLU A 376 -3.26 -25.60 23.34
C GLU A 376 -3.67 -25.73 21.86
N ASP A 377 -3.05 -24.97 20.96
CA ASP A 377 -3.27 -25.10 19.50
C ASP A 377 -2.88 -26.47 18.98
N LEU A 378 -1.70 -26.96 19.37
CA LEU A 378 -1.25 -28.30 18.99
C LEU A 378 -2.19 -29.37 19.51
N LEU A 379 -2.67 -29.22 20.75
CA LEU A 379 -3.63 -30.16 21.31
C LEU A 379 -4.97 -30.11 20.57
N GLN A 380 -5.37 -28.95 20.07
CA GLN A 380 -6.57 -28.77 19.25
C GLN A 380 -6.44 -29.48 17.89
N VAL A 381 -5.33 -29.28 17.15
CA VAL A 381 -5.06 -30.02 15.89
C VAL A 381 -5.06 -31.53 16.11
N VAL A 382 -4.42 -31.99 17.20
CA VAL A 382 -4.40 -33.43 17.54
C VAL A 382 -5.79 -33.94 17.93
N ALA A 383 -6.63 -33.11 18.55
CA ALA A 383 -8.01 -33.49 18.90
C ALA A 383 -8.90 -33.63 17.67
N ASP A 384 -8.68 -32.79 16.65
CA ASP A 384 -9.44 -32.77 15.39
C ASP A 384 -8.84 -33.68 14.31
N TRP A 385 -7.86 -34.52 14.67
CA TRP A 385 -7.14 -35.34 13.69
C TRP A 385 -8.05 -36.21 12.82
N GLY A 386 -7.95 -36.05 11.50
CA GLY A 386 -8.72 -36.77 10.50
C GLY A 386 -10.20 -36.37 10.41
N THR A 387 -10.60 -35.23 10.99
CA THR A 387 -11.89 -34.61 10.71
C THR A 387 -11.86 -33.87 9.38
N ASP A 388 -13.05 -33.56 8.87
CA ASP A 388 -13.20 -32.63 7.75
C ASP A 388 -12.62 -31.26 8.13
N GLY A 389 -12.07 -30.57 7.14
CA GLY A 389 -11.48 -29.25 7.30
C GLY A 389 -12.42 -28.19 7.85
N ASP A 390 -11.93 -27.41 8.81
CA ASP A 390 -12.58 -26.23 9.37
C ASP A 390 -11.97 -24.91 8.85
N GLY A 391 -11.05 -25.02 7.89
CA GLY A 391 -10.41 -23.93 7.16
C GLY A 391 -9.13 -23.41 7.81
N PRO A 392 -8.44 -22.45 7.16
CA PRO A 392 -7.02 -22.12 7.43
C PRO A 392 -6.71 -21.50 8.80
N CYS A 393 -7.72 -21.33 9.65
CA CYS A 393 -7.64 -20.73 11.00
C CYS A 393 -8.18 -21.67 12.07
N GLY A 394 -8.62 -22.85 11.66
CA GLY A 394 -8.93 -23.95 12.54
C GLY A 394 -7.82 -24.97 12.49
N SER A 395 -8.17 -26.21 12.77
CA SER A 395 -7.22 -27.31 12.79
C SER A 395 -6.73 -27.73 11.39
N ASP A 396 -7.43 -27.36 10.30
CA ASP A 396 -7.02 -27.54 8.90
C ASP A 396 -6.34 -26.26 8.36
N GLY A 397 -5.15 -25.97 8.89
CA GLY A 397 -4.39 -24.73 8.62
C GLY A 397 -3.96 -24.55 7.17
N ASN A 398 -3.79 -25.65 6.42
CA ASN A 398 -3.39 -25.60 5.01
C ASN A 398 -4.58 -25.55 4.03
N ASP A 399 -5.81 -25.66 4.55
CA ASP A 399 -7.08 -25.66 3.81
C ASP A 399 -7.14 -26.73 2.70
N ASP A 400 -6.52 -27.90 2.94
CA ASP A 400 -6.56 -29.03 2.01
C ASP A 400 -7.82 -29.91 2.16
N GLY A 401 -8.62 -29.61 3.19
CA GLY A 401 -9.91 -30.22 3.48
C GLY A 401 -9.84 -31.35 4.51
N THR A 402 -8.68 -31.65 5.11
CA THR A 402 -8.56 -32.67 6.16
C THR A 402 -7.47 -32.34 7.18
N VAL A 403 -7.83 -32.32 8.46
CA VAL A 403 -6.86 -32.13 9.56
C VAL A 403 -5.87 -33.30 9.63
N GLY A 404 -4.58 -33.02 9.51
CA GLY A 404 -3.53 -34.01 9.42
C GLY A 404 -2.13 -33.52 9.76
N VAL A 405 -1.14 -34.14 9.11
CA VAL A 405 0.28 -33.92 9.43
C VAL A 405 0.72 -32.53 9.03
N ASP A 406 0.26 -32.04 7.88
CA ASP A 406 0.70 -30.76 7.34
C ASP A 406 0.18 -29.61 8.22
N ASP A 407 -1.04 -29.70 8.77
CA ASP A 407 -1.57 -28.70 9.72
C ASP A 407 -0.84 -28.69 11.06
N LEU A 408 -0.46 -29.88 11.56
CA LEU A 408 0.37 -29.97 12.75
C LEU A 408 1.75 -29.33 12.52
N LEU A 409 2.30 -29.48 11.32
CA LEU A 409 3.55 -28.84 10.95
C LEU A 409 3.38 -27.32 10.84
N ASP A 410 2.22 -26.82 10.43
CA ASP A 410 1.93 -25.38 10.42
C ASP A 410 1.92 -24.81 11.85
N VAL A 411 1.29 -25.47 12.82
CA VAL A 411 1.35 -25.05 14.24
C VAL A 411 2.79 -25.06 14.76
N ILE A 412 3.56 -26.11 14.48
CA ILE A 412 4.95 -26.23 14.95
C ILE A 412 5.87 -25.21 14.26
N ALA A 413 5.65 -24.93 12.98
CA ALA A 413 6.42 -23.95 12.22
C ALA A 413 6.23 -22.54 12.80
N ASN A 414 5.05 -22.27 13.36
CA ASN A 414 4.69 -20.99 13.98
C ASN A 414 4.85 -20.99 15.51
N TRP A 415 5.52 -21.97 16.12
CA TRP A 415 5.62 -22.13 17.58
C TRP A 415 6.28 -20.93 18.30
N ASN A 416 5.62 -20.37 19.32
CA ASN A 416 5.97 -19.08 19.94
C ASN A 416 5.99 -17.89 18.96
N GLY A 417 5.38 -18.03 17.79
CA GLY A 417 5.09 -16.97 16.84
C GLY A 417 3.80 -16.24 17.22
N CYS A 418 3.80 -14.95 16.88
CA CYS A 418 2.93 -13.87 17.35
C CYS A 418 3.29 -13.25 18.71
N GLY A 419 3.90 -12.07 18.62
CA GLY A 419 4.21 -11.15 19.71
C GLY A 419 4.61 -9.79 19.15
#